data_AF-A0A661ZMS0-F1
#
_entry.id   AF-A0A661ZMS0-F1
#
_cell.length_a   1.000
_cell.length_b   1.000
_cell.length_c   1.000
_cell.angle_alpha   90.00
_cell.angle_beta   90.00
_cell.angle_gamma   90.00
#
_symmetry.space_group_name_H-M   'P 1'
#
loop_
_entity.id
_entity.type
_entity.pdbx_description
1 polymer ?
#
loop_
_entity_poly.entity_id
_entity_poly.type
_entity_poly.pdbx_seq_one_letter_code
_entity_poly.pdbx_strand_id
1 'polypeptide(L)'
;MGFKTDRYENGRPAYLPQDLLKLFIYGYLNGIRSSRKLEKATKINIELMWLLKALQPDHNTVSNFRKDNGKAIKRSEYQELIDNNKKRITKNRTYYKQRQAIVEHP
;
A
#
# COMPACT_ATOMS: atom_id res chain seq x y z
N MET A 1 -12.25 -5.56 -3.94
CA MET A 1 -11.19 -4.93 -3.11
C MET A 1 -11.84 -3.82 -2.29
N GLY A 2 -12.03 -4.00 -0.99
CA GLY A 2 -12.70 -3.01 -0.13
C GLY A 2 -11.67 -2.22 0.68
N PHE A 3 -11.53 -0.93 0.39
CA PHE A 3 -10.78 -0.02 1.26
C PHE A 3 -11.66 0.33 2.48
N LYS A 4 -11.09 0.38 3.69
CA LYS A 4 -11.83 0.73 4.91
C LYS A 4 -12.22 2.22 4.86
N THR A 5 -13.49 2.52 5.07
CA THR A 5 -14.00 3.90 5.18
C THR A 5 -14.53 4.11 6.59
N ASP A 6 -13.68 4.54 7.52
CA ASP A 6 -14.13 4.99 8.84
C ASP A 6 -14.67 6.42 8.72
N ARG A 7 -15.97 6.58 8.98
CA ARG A 7 -16.60 7.90 9.11
C ARG A 7 -16.56 8.26 10.59
N TYR A 8 -15.70 9.21 10.97
CA TYR A 8 -15.69 9.75 12.32
C TYR A 8 -16.89 10.67 12.53
N GLU A 9 -17.59 10.52 13.66
CA GLU A 9 -18.75 11.37 14.00
C GLU A 9 -18.35 12.80 14.41
N ASN A 10 -17.08 13.03 14.78
CA ASN A 10 -16.55 14.35 15.13
C ASN A 10 -15.22 14.61 14.40
N GLY A 11 -15.22 15.55 13.46
CA GLY A 11 -14.04 15.98 12.70
C GLY A 11 -14.31 16.21 11.21
N ARG A 12 -13.28 16.65 10.45
CA ARG A 12 -13.37 16.68 8.98
C ARG A 12 -13.54 15.24 8.47
N PRO A 13 -14.45 14.98 7.52
CA PRO A 13 -14.66 13.64 7.00
C PRO A 13 -13.34 13.09 6.42
N ALA A 14 -13.08 11.81 6.66
CA ALA A 14 -11.91 11.14 6.10
C ALA A 14 -11.95 11.20 4.57
N TYR A 15 -10.78 11.38 3.96
CA TYR A 15 -10.65 11.33 2.50
C TYR A 15 -11.11 9.98 1.96
N LEU A 16 -11.74 9.99 0.78
CA LEU A 16 -12.09 8.75 0.10
C LEU A 16 -10.80 7.99 -0.27
N PRO A 17 -10.71 6.68 -0.01
CA PRO A 17 -9.53 5.88 -0.36
C PRO A 17 -9.17 5.94 -1.84
N GLN A 18 -10.16 6.14 -2.72
CA GLN A 18 -9.95 6.30 -4.16
C GLN A 18 -9.12 7.55 -4.49
N ASP A 19 -9.35 8.66 -3.80
CA ASP A 19 -8.62 9.91 -4.06
C ASP A 19 -7.18 9.82 -3.55
N LEU A 20 -6.98 9.19 -2.39
CA LEU A 20 -5.64 8.88 -1.87
C LEU A 20 -4.90 7.87 -2.75
N LEU A 21 -5.61 6.91 -3.36
CA LEU A 21 -5.03 5.97 -4.32
C LEU A 21 -4.59 6.67 -5.61
N LYS A 22 -5.42 7.57 -6.18
CA LYS A 22 -5.04 8.40 -7.34
C LYS A 22 -3.77 9.18 -7.06
N LEU A 23 -3.70 9.84 -5.90
CA LEU A 23 -2.51 10.57 -5.45
C LEU A 23 -1.28 9.67 -5.34
N PHE A 24 -1.46 8.46 -4.78
CA PHE A 24 -0.38 7.50 -4.65
C PHE A 24 0.15 7.03 -6.01
N ILE A 25 -0.74 6.69 -6.95
CA ILE A 25 -0.40 6.27 -8.31
C ILE A 25 0.33 7.39 -9.05
N TYR A 26 -0.18 8.63 -8.98
CA TYR A 26 0.49 9.79 -9.56
C TYR A 26 1.93 9.93 -9.04
N GLY A 27 2.11 9.84 -7.72
CA GLY A 27 3.44 9.92 -7.13
C GLY A 27 4.37 8.81 -7.57
N TYR A 28 3.85 7.60 -7.78
CA TYR A 28 4.64 6.49 -8.28
C TYR A 28 5.10 6.71 -9.72
N LEU A 29 4.19 7.11 -10.61
CA LEU A 29 4.46 7.36 -12.03
C LEU A 29 5.45 8.52 -12.23
N ASN A 30 5.37 9.55 -11.38
CA ASN A 30 6.23 10.73 -11.46
C ASN A 30 7.51 10.63 -10.60
N GLY A 31 7.81 9.46 -10.03
CA GLY A 31 8.99 9.28 -9.17
C GLY A 31 8.95 10.04 -7.83
N ILE A 32 7.81 10.61 -7.44
CA ILE A 32 7.63 11.36 -6.20
C ILE A 32 7.32 10.41 -5.04
N ARG A 33 8.37 9.98 -4.33
CA ARG A 33 8.24 9.08 -3.17
C ARG A 33 7.98 9.77 -1.84
N SER A 34 8.30 11.06 -1.69
CA SER A 34 8.07 11.79 -0.44
C SER A 34 6.61 12.23 -0.28
N SER A 35 5.99 11.87 0.85
CA SER A 35 4.63 12.33 1.18
C SER A 35 4.54 13.86 1.30
N ARG A 36 5.60 14.52 1.77
CA ARG A 36 5.68 16.00 1.82
C ARG A 36 5.76 16.62 0.43
N LYS A 37 6.51 16.00 -0.49
CA LYS A 37 6.56 16.45 -1.89
C LYS A 37 5.19 16.26 -2.57
N LEU A 38 4.47 15.18 -2.26
CA LEU A 38 3.10 14.99 -2.76
C LEU A 38 2.12 16.02 -2.19
N GLU A 39 2.17 16.31 -0.90
CA GLU A 39 1.37 17.39 -0.31
C GLU A 39 1.67 18.74 -0.98
N LYS A 40 2.93 19.03 -1.30
CA LYS A 40 3.26 20.25 -2.04
C LYS A 40 2.65 20.20 -3.45
N ALA A 41 2.77 19.08 -4.15
CA ALA A 41 2.23 18.89 -5.50
C ALA A 41 0.72 19.08 -5.57
N THR A 42 -0.05 18.74 -4.53
CA THR A 42 -1.52 18.97 -4.50
C THR A 42 -1.91 20.45 -4.53
N LYS A 43 -0.97 21.33 -4.17
CA LYS A 43 -1.18 22.78 -4.12
C LYS A 43 -0.65 23.51 -5.36
N ILE A 44 0.35 22.94 -6.04
CA ILE A 44 1.08 23.63 -7.12
C ILE A 44 0.90 22.98 -8.51
N ASN A 45 0.64 21.67 -8.60
CA ASN A 45 0.50 20.98 -9.88
C ASN A 45 -0.96 20.99 -10.34
N ILE A 46 -1.24 21.68 -11.43
CA ILE A 46 -2.61 21.82 -11.97
C ILE A 46 -3.24 20.47 -12.34
N GLU A 47 -2.46 19.53 -12.86
CA GLU A 47 -2.89 18.15 -13.14
C GLU A 47 -3.46 17.48 -11.90
N LEU A 48 -2.79 17.68 -10.77
CA LEU A 48 -3.10 17.02 -9.52
C LEU A 48 -4.28 17.70 -8.83
N MET A 49 -4.38 19.02 -8.95
CA MET A 49 -5.57 19.79 -8.55
C MET A 49 -6.81 19.29 -9.31
N TRP A 50 -6.71 19.05 -10.62
CA TRP A 50 -7.79 18.47 -11.41
C TRP A 50 -8.12 17.03 -10.99
N LEU A 51 -7.10 16.16 -10.89
CA LEU A 51 -7.25 14.75 -10.54
C LEU A 51 -7.94 14.54 -9.18
N LEU A 52 -7.64 15.42 -8.22
CA LEU A 52 -8.14 15.37 -6.85
C LEU A 52 -9.31 16.31 -6.59
N LYS A 53 -9.85 17.00 -7.59
CA LYS A 53 -10.94 17.98 -7.42
C LYS A 53 -10.61 19.03 -6.35
N ALA A 54 -9.38 19.54 -6.39
CA ALA A 54 -8.79 20.49 -5.45
C ALA A 54 -8.67 20.01 -3.99
N LEU A 55 -8.82 18.70 -3.73
CA LEU A 55 -8.50 18.14 -2.41
C LEU A 55 -6.98 18.24 -2.13
N GLN A 56 -6.64 18.57 -0.89
CA GLN A 56 -5.26 18.76 -0.44
C GLN A 56 -4.96 17.90 0.80
N PRO A 57 -4.82 16.57 0.65
CA PRO A 57 -4.40 15.69 1.74
C PRO A 57 -3.04 16.11 2.29
N ASP A 58 -2.90 16.14 3.62
CA ASP A 58 -1.63 16.42 4.26
C ASP A 58 -0.67 15.22 4.15
N HIS A 59 0.62 15.45 4.35
CA HIS A 59 1.62 14.40 4.27
C HIS A 59 1.37 13.25 5.26
N ASN A 60 0.75 13.52 6.42
CA ASN A 60 0.39 12.50 7.41
C ASN A 60 -0.68 11.56 6.88
N THR A 61 -1.74 12.09 6.27
CA THR A 61 -2.79 11.32 5.60
C THR A 61 -2.21 10.44 4.51
N VAL A 62 -1.34 10.99 3.65
CA VAL A 62 -0.68 10.23 2.58
C VAL A 62 0.23 9.13 3.15
N SER A 63 0.96 9.43 4.23
CA SER A 63 1.85 8.47 4.90
C SER A 63 1.05 7.32 5.54
N ASN A 64 -0.03 7.63 6.26
CA ASN A 64 -0.90 6.65 6.90
C ASN A 64 -1.56 5.76 5.85
N PHE A 65 -2.10 6.33 4.77
CA PHE A 65 -2.68 5.57 3.68
C PHE A 65 -1.68 4.55 3.09
N ARG A 66 -0.43 4.96 2.89
CA ARG A 66 0.65 4.07 2.41
C ARG A 66 0.98 2.97 3.40
N LYS A 67 1.07 3.29 4.69
CA LYS A 67 1.36 2.32 5.75
C LYS A 67 0.26 1.25 5.82
N ASP A 68 -0.99 1.68 5.81
CA ASP A 68 -2.13 0.81 6.03
C ASP A 68 -2.47 -0.04 4.79
N ASN A 69 -2.25 0.51 3.59
CA ASN A 69 -2.58 -0.15 2.32
C ASN A 69 -1.37 -0.70 1.56
N GLY A 70 -0.14 -0.52 2.08
CA GLY A 70 1.09 -0.89 1.37
C GLY A 70 1.17 -2.37 0.99
N LYS A 71 0.60 -3.26 1.80
CA LYS A 71 0.51 -4.70 1.47
C LYS A 71 -0.45 -4.99 0.32
N ALA A 72 -1.59 -4.29 0.27
CA ALA A 72 -2.57 -4.44 -0.79
C ALA A 72 -2.04 -3.89 -2.13
N ILE A 73 -1.29 -2.78 -2.08
CA ILE A 73 -0.67 -2.15 -3.25
C ILE A 73 0.47 -3.01 -3.83
N LYS A 74 1.22 -3.74 -2.99
CA LYS A 74 2.33 -4.62 -3.40
C LYS A 74 1.90 -6.05 -3.76
N ARG A 75 0.61 -6.36 -3.74
CA ARG A 75 0.13 -7.72 -3.93
C ARG A 75 0.38 -8.17 -5.37
N SER A 76 1.24 -9.16 -5.57
CA SER A 76 1.47 -9.78 -6.87
C SER A 76 0.40 -10.83 -7.17
N GLU A 77 0.27 -11.20 -8.44
CA GLU A 77 -0.59 -12.29 -8.91
C GLU A 77 -0.32 -13.62 -8.18
N TYR A 78 0.94 -13.86 -7.78
CA TYR A 78 1.36 -15.06 -7.06
C TYR A 78 1.19 -15.01 -5.54
N GLN A 79 0.62 -13.92 -4.98
CA GLN A 79 0.53 -13.78 -3.52
C GLN A 79 -0.18 -14.98 -2.87
N GLU A 80 -1.23 -15.49 -3.51
CA GLU A 80 -1.97 -16.65 -3.00
C GLU A 80 -1.09 -17.90 -2.91
N LEU A 81 -0.25 -18.14 -3.93
CA LEU A 81 0.68 -19.27 -3.93
C LEU A 81 1.71 -19.15 -2.81
N ILE A 82 2.24 -17.94 -2.59
CA ILE A 82 3.17 -17.65 -1.48
C ILE A 82 2.49 -17.90 -0.13
N ASP A 83 1.26 -17.42 0.04
CA ASP A 83 0.49 -17.57 1.27
C ASP A 83 0.20 -19.07 1.56
N ASN A 84 -0.17 -19.83 0.53
CA ASN A 84 -0.41 -21.27 0.63
C ASN A 84 0.87 -22.06 0.91
N ASN A 85 2.00 -21.70 0.29
CA ASN A 85 3.29 -22.30 0.58
C ASN A 85 3.71 -22.02 2.04
N LYS A 86 3.53 -20.79 2.51
CA LYS A 86 3.81 -20.42 3.90
C LYS A 86 3.02 -21.27 4.90
N LYS A 87 1.72 -21.51 4.63
CA LYS A 87 0.87 -22.42 5.44
C LYS A 87 1.39 -23.86 5.44
N ARG A 88 1.86 -24.37 4.29
CA ARG A 88 2.44 -25.72 4.17
C ARG A 88 3.75 -25.84 4.94
N ILE A 89 4.63 -24.85 4.84
CA ILE A 89 5.91 -24.80 5.55
C ILE A 89 5.69 -24.72 7.06
N THR A 90 4.75 -23.90 7.54
CA THR A 90 4.46 -23.82 8.98
C THR A 90 3.87 -25.12 9.52
N LYS A 91 2.98 -25.79 8.76
CA LYS A 91 2.40 -27.08 9.16
C LYS A 91 3.44 -28.21 9.19
N ASN A 92 4.37 -28.24 8.24
CA ASN A 92 5.36 -29.31 8.09
C ASN A 92 6.80 -28.86 8.36
N ARG A 93 6.99 -28.01 9.38
CA ARG A 93 8.25 -27.30 9.62
C ARG A 93 9.47 -28.22 9.82
N THR A 94 9.28 -29.41 10.40
CA THR A 94 10.31 -30.42 10.59
C THR A 94 10.77 -31.05 9.28
N TYR A 95 9.84 -31.42 8.40
CA TYR A 95 10.13 -31.99 7.07
C TYR A 95 10.93 -31.04 6.18
N TYR A 96 10.59 -29.75 6.17
CA TYR A 96 11.33 -28.77 5.38
C TYR A 96 12.76 -28.54 5.89
N LYS A 97 12.99 -28.59 7.21
CA LYS A 97 14.34 -28.54 7.79
C LYS A 97 15.19 -29.77 7.41
N GLN A 98 14.58 -30.96 7.44
CA GLN A 98 15.25 -32.20 7.05
C GLN A 98 15.61 -32.22 5.56
N ARG A 99 14.70 -31.77 4.68
CA ARG A 99 14.99 -31.62 3.25
C ARG A 99 16.11 -30.62 2.97
N GLN A 100 16.10 -29.49 3.66
CA GLN A 100 17.14 -28.47 3.47
C GLN A 100 18.51 -29.01 3.86
N ALA A 101 18.60 -29.79 4.94
CA ALA A 101 19.82 -30.53 5.26
C ALA A 101 20.23 -31.41 4.06
N ILE A 102 19.38 -32.32 3.58
CA ILE A 102 19.74 -33.22 2.46
C ILE A 102 20.22 -32.49 1.19
N VAL A 103 19.62 -31.34 0.84
CA VAL A 103 19.99 -30.58 -0.37
C VAL A 103 21.30 -29.81 -0.21
N GLU A 104 21.64 -29.38 1.01
CA GLU A 104 22.85 -28.58 1.28
C GLU A 104 24.08 -29.44 1.65
N HIS A 105 23.95 -30.77 1.69
CA HIS A 105 25.11 -31.66 1.87
C HIS A 105 25.65 -32.07 0.49
N PRO A 106 26.92 -31.73 0.15
CA PRO A 106 27.54 -32.07 -1.13
C PRO A 106 27.87 -33.56 -1.28
#